data_AF-A0A3L7PQQ6-F1
#
_entry.id   AF-A0A3L7PQQ6-F1
#
_cell.length_a   1.000
_cell.length_b   1.000
_cell.length_c   1.000
_cell.angle_alpha   90.00
_cell.angle_beta   90.00
_cell.angle_gamma   90.00
#
_symmetry.space_group_name_H-M   'P 1'
#
loop_
_entity.id
_entity.type
_entity.pdbx_description
1 polymer ?
#
loop_
_entity_poly.entity_id
_entity_poly.type
_entity_poly.pdbx_seq_one_letter_code
_entity_poly.pdbx_strand_id
1 'polypeptide(L)'
;MPPTVIDLRRTEDARDVVHRAVQALAEGRLVGFPTETDYCVAGSLRHSATVEALLAHAPVRSGEPRLALALKGADESFDWAPGLSPVGRRLTRRCWPGPVVAIVEGNHPDSLVYHLLPAARDAVTGDGQLRLRVPGHSMLADCMRMLAGPIALLEPLAAGQAPVSAEDLLACPTPQLSLVLDDGRTRYAQAATAVAIEANSVRVVRPGIVSEETIRRLSSLMVLFVCTGNTCRSPMAEAQFRLMVADRLGCRPDEVESRGVVIASAGLSAWGGGKASPGALEAMAEVGADLSGHESQPVTENLVRQADVILTMTASHRAGVLAQFPEAGGRVSMLSPDRQDVLDPIGAPLPTYRRCAEQIRGHLATRIDTLADSIPRS
;
A
#
# COMPACT_ATOMS: atom_id res chain seq x y z
N MET A 1 -20.16 35.01 4.25
CA MET A 1 -20.42 34.50 5.62
C MET A 1 -19.28 33.59 6.00
N PRO A 2 -18.81 33.61 7.26
CA PRO A 2 -17.79 32.67 7.72
C PRO A 2 -18.31 31.22 7.60
N PRO A 3 -17.42 30.23 7.39
CA PRO A 3 -17.82 28.82 7.38
C PRO A 3 -18.40 28.43 8.74
N THR A 4 -19.34 27.48 8.72
CA THR A 4 -19.72 26.79 9.96
C THR A 4 -18.59 25.85 10.37
N VAL A 5 -18.18 25.85 11.63
CA VAL A 5 -17.17 24.91 12.16
C VAL A 5 -17.88 23.90 13.07
N ILE A 6 -17.67 22.61 12.83
CA ILE A 6 -18.23 21.52 13.66
C ILE A 6 -17.08 20.80 14.36
N ASP A 7 -17.03 20.88 15.69
CA ASP A 7 -16.08 20.12 16.52
C ASP A 7 -16.55 18.66 16.66
N LEU A 8 -15.87 17.76 15.96
CA LEU A 8 -16.20 16.34 15.92
C LEU A 8 -16.08 15.68 17.30
N ARG A 9 -15.20 16.19 18.16
CA ARG A 9 -14.97 15.64 19.52
C ARG A 9 -16.08 15.99 20.49
N ARG A 10 -16.90 16.98 20.16
CA ARG A 10 -18.06 17.42 20.95
C ARG A 10 -19.39 17.03 20.34
N THR A 11 -19.37 16.38 19.18
CA THR A 11 -20.59 16.02 18.47
C THR A 11 -21.15 14.69 19.00
N GLU A 12 -22.44 14.66 19.30
CA GLU A 12 -23.12 13.45 19.80
C GLU A 12 -23.47 12.45 18.67
N ASP A 13 -23.79 12.92 17.47
CA ASP A 13 -24.08 12.05 16.30
C ASP A 13 -23.21 12.41 15.09
N ALA A 14 -22.15 11.64 14.88
CA ALA A 14 -21.26 11.79 13.73
C ALA A 14 -21.99 11.61 12.38
N ARG A 15 -23.10 10.87 12.32
CA ARG A 15 -23.85 10.65 11.07
C ARG A 15 -24.55 11.92 10.60
N ASP A 16 -25.05 12.75 11.52
CA ASP A 16 -25.60 14.06 11.15
C ASP A 16 -24.55 14.94 10.49
N VAL A 17 -23.32 14.92 11.01
CA VAL A 17 -22.19 15.64 10.40
C VAL A 17 -21.89 15.14 9.00
N VAL A 18 -21.85 13.82 8.81
CA VAL A 18 -21.69 13.20 7.48
C VAL A 18 -22.80 13.68 6.55
N HIS A 19 -24.06 13.65 6.97
CA HIS A 19 -25.18 14.10 6.15
C HIS A 19 -25.05 15.57 5.73
N ARG A 20 -24.68 16.45 6.67
CA ARG A 20 -24.47 17.88 6.39
C ARG A 20 -23.31 18.12 5.42
N ALA A 21 -22.21 17.40 5.59
CA ALA A 21 -21.06 17.50 4.69
C ALA A 21 -21.37 16.94 3.29
N VAL A 22 -22.06 15.81 3.20
CA VAL A 22 -22.53 15.22 1.94
C VAL A 22 -23.48 16.18 1.21
N GLN A 23 -24.42 16.79 1.94
CA GLN A 23 -25.33 17.79 1.36
C GLN A 23 -24.54 18.98 0.81
N ALA A 24 -23.60 19.54 1.57
CA ALA A 24 -22.78 20.66 1.11
C ALA A 24 -22.01 20.31 -0.17
N LEU A 25 -21.34 19.15 -0.21
CA LEU A 25 -20.61 18.67 -1.39
C LEU A 25 -21.53 18.41 -2.59
N ALA A 26 -22.71 17.84 -2.36
CA ALA A 26 -23.71 17.58 -3.41
C ALA A 26 -24.25 18.88 -4.02
N GLU A 27 -24.37 19.94 -3.22
CA GLU A 27 -24.78 21.29 -3.64
C GLU A 27 -23.62 22.11 -4.25
N GLY A 28 -22.43 21.52 -4.44
CA GLY A 28 -21.27 22.19 -5.03
C GLY A 28 -20.54 23.14 -4.08
N ARG A 29 -20.84 23.08 -2.78
CA ARG A 29 -20.12 23.83 -1.76
C ARG A 29 -18.86 23.10 -1.32
N LEU A 30 -17.90 23.87 -0.83
CA LEU A 30 -16.61 23.38 -0.35
C LEU A 30 -16.65 23.10 1.15
N VAL A 31 -15.96 22.03 1.54
CA VAL A 31 -15.90 21.57 2.93
C VAL A 31 -14.44 21.32 3.31
N GLY A 32 -14.02 21.84 4.46
CA GLY A 32 -12.73 21.53 5.09
C GLY A 32 -12.81 20.22 5.86
N PHE A 33 -11.87 19.31 5.62
CA PHE A 33 -11.79 18.00 6.28
C PHE A 33 -10.44 17.80 6.98
N PRO A 34 -10.44 17.19 8.18
CA PRO A 34 -9.24 16.65 8.77
C PRO A 34 -8.80 15.40 7.98
N THR A 35 -7.48 15.18 7.90
CA THR A 35 -6.89 13.90 7.49
C THR A 35 -5.91 13.42 8.56
N GLU A 36 -5.27 12.27 8.33
CA GLU A 36 -4.20 11.76 9.18
C GLU A 36 -2.95 12.67 9.18
N THR A 37 -2.71 13.43 8.10
CA THR A 37 -1.53 14.28 7.91
C THR A 37 -1.80 15.76 8.17
N ASP A 38 -2.75 16.32 7.43
CA ASP A 38 -3.05 17.73 7.30
C ASP A 38 -4.55 17.94 7.04
N TYR A 39 -5.03 19.17 7.16
CA TYR A 39 -6.38 19.52 6.74
C TYR A 39 -6.41 19.81 5.24
N CYS A 40 -7.47 19.38 4.56
CA CYS A 40 -7.67 19.61 3.15
C CYS A 40 -9.05 20.22 2.88
N VAL A 41 -9.23 20.79 1.69
CA VAL A 41 -10.53 21.26 1.21
C VAL A 41 -11.02 20.30 0.15
N ALA A 42 -12.21 19.73 0.35
CA ALA A 42 -12.85 18.84 -0.60
C ALA A 42 -13.95 19.56 -1.39
N GLY A 43 -14.06 19.19 -2.67
CA GLY A 43 -15.12 19.66 -3.57
C GLY A 43 -15.50 18.60 -4.60
N SER A 44 -16.79 18.57 -4.96
CA SER A 44 -17.30 17.65 -5.98
C SER A 44 -16.87 18.08 -7.38
N LEU A 45 -16.31 17.15 -8.14
CA LEU A 45 -15.92 17.35 -9.53
C LEU A 45 -17.10 17.42 -10.51
N ARG A 46 -18.33 17.26 -10.02
CA ARG A 46 -19.57 17.40 -10.82
C ARG A 46 -19.95 18.85 -11.08
N HIS A 47 -19.31 19.81 -10.39
CA HIS A 47 -19.67 21.23 -10.41
C HIS A 47 -18.49 22.06 -10.89
N SER A 48 -18.56 22.63 -12.09
CA SER A 48 -17.43 23.38 -12.68
C SER A 48 -16.99 24.57 -11.82
N ALA A 49 -17.93 25.32 -11.23
CA ALA A 49 -17.60 26.45 -10.35
C ALA A 49 -16.80 26.01 -9.10
N THR A 50 -17.10 24.82 -8.56
CA THR A 50 -16.36 24.22 -7.44
C THR A 50 -14.93 23.89 -7.85
N VAL A 51 -14.76 23.30 -9.04
CA VAL A 51 -13.44 22.96 -9.60
C VAL A 51 -12.60 24.21 -9.84
N GLU A 52 -13.18 25.24 -10.46
CA GLU A 52 -12.52 26.52 -10.72
C GLU A 52 -12.07 27.20 -9.42
N ALA A 53 -12.93 27.20 -8.39
CA ALA A 53 -12.61 27.75 -7.08
C ALA A 53 -11.43 27.02 -6.43
N LEU A 54 -11.44 25.67 -6.43
CA LEU A 54 -10.34 24.85 -5.93
C LEU A 54 -9.04 25.15 -6.69
N LEU A 55 -9.09 25.16 -8.02
CA LEU A 55 -7.92 25.45 -8.85
C LEU A 55 -7.36 26.85 -8.64
N ALA A 56 -8.20 27.87 -8.43
CA ALA A 56 -7.70 29.23 -8.19
C ALA A 56 -6.80 29.33 -6.94
N HIS A 57 -6.99 28.42 -5.97
CA HIS A 57 -6.26 28.41 -4.69
C HIS A 57 -5.25 27.24 -4.58
N ALA A 58 -5.22 26.34 -5.57
CA ALA A 58 -4.33 25.19 -5.55
C ALA A 58 -2.87 25.62 -5.71
N PRO A 59 -1.97 25.22 -4.78
CA PRO A 59 -0.56 25.51 -4.92
C PRO A 59 -0.02 24.86 -6.21
N VAL A 60 0.80 25.61 -6.94
CA VAL A 60 1.50 25.07 -8.12
C VAL A 60 2.72 24.31 -7.63
N ARG A 61 2.80 23.03 -7.98
CA ARG A 61 3.92 22.14 -7.63
C ARG A 61 4.49 21.58 -8.93
N SER A 62 5.81 21.65 -9.09
CA SER A 62 6.47 21.07 -10.26
C SER A 62 6.33 19.55 -10.25
N GLY A 63 5.89 18.95 -11.35
CA GLY A 63 5.74 17.50 -11.48
C GLY A 63 4.59 16.90 -10.66
N GLU A 64 3.62 17.71 -10.21
CA GLU A 64 2.37 17.20 -9.62
C GLU A 64 1.15 17.90 -10.25
N PRO A 65 0.07 17.17 -10.56
CA PRO A 65 -1.25 17.77 -10.78
C PRO A 65 -1.68 18.61 -9.57
N ARG A 66 -2.40 19.71 -9.84
CA ARG A 66 -2.71 20.74 -8.83
C ARG A 66 -3.69 20.26 -7.76
N LEU A 67 -4.68 19.46 -8.16
CA LEU A 67 -5.63 18.83 -7.26
C LEU A 67 -5.38 17.32 -7.20
N ALA A 68 -5.62 16.72 -6.03
CA ALA A 68 -5.63 15.27 -5.88
C ALA A 68 -7.06 14.74 -6.02
N LEU A 69 -7.22 13.64 -6.74
CA LEU A 69 -8.46 12.89 -6.75
C LEU A 69 -8.53 12.01 -5.48
N ALA A 70 -9.60 12.20 -4.69
CA ALA A 70 -9.87 11.35 -3.53
C ALA A 70 -10.51 10.04 -3.97
N LEU A 71 -9.98 8.93 -3.48
CA LEU A 71 -10.48 7.58 -3.69
C LEU A 71 -11.01 6.98 -2.37
N LYS A 72 -11.99 6.09 -2.46
CA LYS A 72 -12.60 5.39 -1.32
C LYS A 72 -11.72 4.24 -0.80
N GLY A 73 -10.80 3.76 -1.62
CA GLY A 73 -9.89 2.67 -1.29
C GLY A 73 -8.83 2.45 -2.38
N ALA A 74 -7.86 1.60 -2.10
CA ALA A 74 -6.77 1.32 -3.03
C ALA A 74 -7.26 0.64 -4.33
N ASP A 75 -8.26 -0.21 -4.26
CA ASP A 75 -8.78 -0.92 -5.44
C ASP A 75 -9.44 0.01 -6.46
N GLU A 76 -10.03 1.13 -6.01
CA GLU A 76 -10.60 2.15 -6.92
C GLU A 76 -9.52 2.80 -7.79
N SER A 77 -8.24 2.72 -7.41
CA SER A 77 -7.15 3.27 -8.24
C SER A 77 -7.09 2.64 -9.63
N PHE A 78 -7.58 1.41 -9.82
CA PHE A 78 -7.62 0.74 -11.11
C PHE A 78 -8.65 1.34 -12.07
N ASP A 79 -9.70 1.96 -11.55
CA ASP A 79 -10.70 2.62 -12.38
C ASP A 79 -10.15 3.93 -12.96
N TRP A 80 -9.30 4.62 -12.20
CA TRP A 80 -8.71 5.90 -12.59
C TRP A 80 -7.36 5.77 -13.29
N ALA A 81 -6.57 4.75 -12.95
CA ALA A 81 -5.29 4.44 -13.56
C ALA A 81 -5.20 2.93 -13.87
N PRO A 82 -5.92 2.43 -14.89
CA PRO A 82 -5.91 1.01 -15.25
C PRO A 82 -4.50 0.45 -15.51
N GLY A 83 -3.61 1.29 -16.04
CA GLY A 83 -2.20 0.98 -16.29
C GLY A 83 -1.28 0.97 -15.05
N LEU A 84 -1.83 1.05 -13.82
CA LEU A 84 -1.02 1.09 -12.60
C LEU A 84 -0.05 -0.12 -12.53
N SER A 85 1.24 0.20 -12.47
CA SER A 85 2.33 -0.79 -12.50
C SER A 85 2.30 -1.73 -11.30
N PRO A 86 2.93 -2.93 -11.37
CA PRO A 86 3.01 -3.84 -10.23
C PRO A 86 3.58 -3.17 -8.97
N VAL A 87 4.62 -2.34 -9.10
CA VAL A 87 5.19 -1.58 -7.98
C VAL A 87 4.15 -0.62 -7.39
N GLY A 88 3.41 0.09 -8.24
CA GLY A 88 2.34 0.99 -7.81
C GLY A 88 1.21 0.28 -7.06
N ARG A 89 0.80 -0.89 -7.56
CA ARG A 89 -0.22 -1.74 -6.91
C ARG A 89 0.18 -2.15 -5.50
N ARG A 90 1.45 -2.53 -5.32
CA ARG A 90 1.98 -2.88 -4.01
C ARG A 90 2.01 -1.70 -3.08
N LEU A 91 2.59 -0.59 -3.53
CA LEU A 91 2.73 0.62 -2.72
C LEU A 91 1.37 1.13 -2.25
N THR A 92 0.42 1.28 -3.17
CA THR A 92 -0.93 1.76 -2.85
C THR A 92 -1.66 0.82 -1.89
N ARG A 93 -1.66 -0.50 -2.12
CA ARG A 93 -2.24 -1.49 -1.19
C ARG A 93 -1.68 -1.41 0.23
N ARG A 94 -0.37 -1.13 0.36
CA ARG A 94 0.34 -1.10 1.66
C ARG A 94 0.23 0.24 2.38
N CYS A 95 0.04 1.33 1.64
CA CYS A 95 0.05 2.69 2.17
C CYS A 95 -1.33 3.31 2.34
N TRP A 96 -2.37 2.75 1.71
CA TRP A 96 -3.72 3.32 1.69
C TRP A 96 -4.75 2.49 2.47
N PRO A 97 -5.70 3.14 3.17
CA PRO A 97 -5.78 4.58 3.45
C PRO A 97 -4.59 5.11 4.26
N GLY A 98 -4.08 6.30 3.93
CA GLY A 98 -2.93 6.83 4.64
C GLY A 98 -2.08 7.88 3.92
N PRO A 99 -0.90 8.17 4.48
CA PRO A 99 -0.17 9.42 4.27
C PRO A 99 0.72 9.44 3.02
N VAL A 100 0.33 8.69 1.99
CA VAL A 100 1.05 8.65 0.71
C VAL A 100 0.13 9.19 -0.38
N VAL A 101 0.67 10.02 -1.25
CA VAL A 101 0.00 10.46 -2.48
C VAL A 101 0.68 9.79 -3.66
N ALA A 102 -0.10 9.16 -4.53
CA ALA A 102 0.42 8.51 -5.73
C ALA A 102 0.26 9.43 -6.93
N ILE A 103 1.36 9.67 -7.64
CA ILE A 103 1.35 10.34 -8.94
C ILE A 103 1.61 9.28 -9.98
N VAL A 104 0.63 9.07 -10.85
CA VAL A 104 0.59 7.95 -11.79
C VAL A 104 0.32 8.46 -13.19
N GLU A 105 0.60 7.64 -14.20
CA GLU A 105 0.21 7.94 -15.56
C GLU A 105 -1.33 7.99 -15.68
N GLY A 106 -1.84 9.05 -16.29
CA GLY A 106 -3.26 9.40 -16.35
C GLY A 106 -3.87 9.39 -17.74
N ASN A 107 -3.15 8.85 -18.72
CA ASN A 107 -3.53 8.89 -20.15
C ASN A 107 -4.08 7.54 -20.67
N HIS A 108 -4.29 6.56 -19.78
CA HIS A 108 -4.74 5.23 -20.19
C HIS A 108 -6.16 5.31 -20.77
N PRO A 109 -6.42 4.80 -21.99
CA PRO A 109 -7.68 5.03 -22.72
C PRO A 109 -8.94 4.62 -21.95
N ASP A 110 -8.85 3.57 -21.14
CA ASP A 110 -9.98 3.07 -20.31
C ASP A 110 -10.14 3.79 -18.95
N SER A 111 -9.39 4.86 -18.70
CA SER A 111 -9.46 5.60 -17.44
C SER A 111 -10.79 6.34 -17.27
N LEU A 112 -11.36 6.27 -16.06
CA LEU A 112 -12.52 7.07 -15.66
C LEU A 112 -12.30 8.58 -15.72
N VAL A 113 -11.04 9.04 -15.83
CA VAL A 113 -10.74 10.46 -16.02
C VAL A 113 -11.39 11.03 -17.28
N TYR A 114 -11.62 10.19 -18.30
CA TYR A 114 -12.28 10.60 -19.53
C TYR A 114 -13.79 10.75 -19.41
N HIS A 115 -14.39 10.28 -18.31
CA HIS A 115 -15.80 10.50 -17.99
C HIS A 115 -16.05 11.76 -17.14
N LEU A 116 -14.99 12.44 -16.70
CA LEU A 116 -15.09 13.74 -16.05
C LEU A 116 -15.45 14.84 -17.05
N LEU A 117 -16.09 15.89 -16.54
CA LEU A 117 -16.24 17.16 -17.27
C LEU A 117 -14.84 17.69 -17.68
N PRO A 118 -14.69 18.38 -18.82
CA PRO A 118 -13.39 18.88 -19.29
C PRO A 118 -12.62 19.68 -18.23
N ALA A 119 -13.28 20.66 -17.59
CA ALA A 119 -12.66 21.44 -16.52
C ALA A 119 -12.24 20.59 -15.31
N ALA A 120 -13.03 19.57 -14.95
CA ALA A 120 -12.70 18.65 -13.87
C ALA A 120 -11.51 17.75 -14.22
N ARG A 121 -11.43 17.26 -15.47
CA ARG A 121 -10.30 16.50 -15.99
C ARG A 121 -9.02 17.32 -15.89
N ASP A 122 -9.00 18.50 -16.49
CA ASP A 122 -7.84 19.40 -16.52
C ASP A 122 -7.38 19.80 -15.11
N ALA A 123 -8.28 19.77 -14.12
CA ALA A 123 -7.95 20.11 -12.75
C ALA A 123 -7.21 19.00 -11.99
N VAL A 124 -7.53 17.74 -12.30
CA VAL A 124 -6.95 16.56 -11.63
C VAL A 124 -5.85 15.89 -12.45
N THR A 125 -5.74 16.25 -13.74
CA THR A 125 -4.64 15.85 -14.61
C THR A 125 -3.63 16.99 -14.80
N GLY A 126 -2.36 16.67 -14.94
CA GLY A 126 -1.32 17.63 -15.33
C GLY A 126 -0.17 16.88 -16.00
N ASP A 127 0.27 17.35 -17.17
CA ASP A 127 1.34 16.72 -17.96
C ASP A 127 1.13 15.22 -18.21
N GLY A 128 -0.13 14.80 -18.42
CA GLY A 128 -0.49 13.39 -18.62
C GLY A 128 -0.48 12.54 -17.35
N GLN A 129 -0.30 13.13 -16.18
CA GLN A 129 -0.30 12.46 -14.88
C GLN A 129 -1.59 12.70 -14.10
N LEU A 130 -1.91 11.78 -13.19
CA LEU A 130 -2.97 11.86 -12.20
C LEU A 130 -2.39 11.84 -10.79
N ARG A 131 -3.00 12.60 -9.89
CA ARG A 131 -2.65 12.62 -8.47
C ARG A 131 -3.76 11.95 -7.66
N LEU A 132 -3.48 10.81 -7.08
CA LEU A 132 -4.44 9.96 -6.39
C LEU A 132 -4.13 9.91 -4.89
N ARG A 133 -5.17 9.93 -4.05
CA ARG A 133 -5.03 9.83 -2.60
C ARG A 133 -6.22 9.09 -1.97
N VAL A 134 -5.96 8.28 -0.95
CA VAL A 134 -6.98 7.70 -0.06
C VAL A 134 -6.73 8.24 1.36
N PRO A 135 -7.37 9.36 1.77
CA PRO A 135 -7.21 9.90 3.12
C PRO A 135 -7.68 8.90 4.18
N GLY A 136 -6.95 8.82 5.30
CA GLY A 136 -7.16 7.85 6.37
C GLY A 136 -8.18 8.27 7.44
N HIS A 137 -8.82 9.44 7.29
CA HIS A 137 -9.82 9.92 8.25
C HIS A 137 -11.23 9.44 7.88
N SER A 138 -11.95 8.84 8.84
CA SER A 138 -13.27 8.22 8.63
C SER A 138 -14.30 9.17 8.05
N MET A 139 -14.35 10.42 8.55
CA MET A 139 -15.36 11.41 8.14
C MET A 139 -15.43 11.66 6.62
N LEU A 140 -14.28 11.83 5.95
CA LEU A 140 -14.26 12.00 4.49
C LEU A 140 -14.64 10.69 3.78
N ALA A 141 -14.13 9.55 4.26
CA ALA A 141 -14.48 8.24 3.70
C ALA A 141 -16.00 7.95 3.80
N ASP A 142 -16.62 8.25 4.94
CA ASP A 142 -18.06 8.10 5.17
C ASP A 142 -18.86 9.00 4.24
N CYS A 143 -18.44 10.27 4.06
CA CYS A 143 -19.06 11.17 3.09
C CYS A 143 -18.99 10.62 1.66
N MET A 144 -17.82 10.12 1.25
CA MET A 144 -17.62 9.58 -0.10
C MET A 144 -18.42 8.30 -0.36
N ARG A 145 -18.80 7.53 0.66
CA ARG A 145 -19.71 6.38 0.50
C ARG A 145 -21.13 6.81 0.14
N MET A 146 -21.57 7.98 0.60
CA MET A 146 -22.93 8.49 0.40
C MET A 146 -23.04 9.46 -0.78
N LEU A 147 -21.93 10.08 -1.19
CA LEU A 147 -21.90 11.04 -2.27
C LEU A 147 -21.85 10.35 -3.65
N ALA A 148 -22.64 10.87 -4.59
CA ALA A 148 -22.59 10.48 -5.98
C ALA A 148 -21.55 11.32 -6.75
N GLY A 149 -20.50 10.66 -7.22
CA GLY A 149 -19.47 11.24 -8.08
C GLY A 149 -18.13 11.49 -7.38
N PRO A 150 -17.13 11.92 -8.15
CA PRO A 150 -15.75 12.02 -7.68
C PRO A 150 -15.49 13.33 -6.92
N ILE A 151 -14.55 13.27 -5.98
CA ILE A 151 -14.12 14.39 -5.14
C ILE A 151 -12.68 14.76 -5.47
N ALA A 152 -12.43 16.06 -5.61
CA ALA A 152 -11.08 16.61 -5.63
C ALA A 152 -10.71 17.19 -4.26
N LEU A 153 -9.44 17.07 -3.92
CA LEU A 153 -8.82 17.63 -2.73
C LEU A 153 -7.85 18.75 -3.12
N LEU A 154 -8.08 19.90 -2.53
CA LEU A 154 -7.12 20.99 -2.42
C LEU A 154 -6.36 20.82 -1.10
N GLU A 155 -5.04 20.81 -1.18
CA GLU A 155 -4.14 20.81 -0.01
C GLU A 155 -3.49 22.19 0.09
N PRO A 156 -4.11 23.12 0.82
CA PRO A 156 -3.64 24.50 0.88
C PRO A 156 -2.35 24.61 1.67
N LEU A 157 -1.65 25.73 1.48
CA LEU A 157 -0.43 26.07 2.21
C LEU A 157 -0.54 27.51 2.74
N ALA A 158 -0.19 27.72 4.00
CA ALA A 158 0.06 29.05 4.57
C ALA A 158 1.56 29.17 4.87
N ALA A 159 2.22 30.18 4.30
CA ALA A 159 3.68 30.36 4.45
C ALA A 159 4.50 29.08 4.18
N GLY A 160 4.07 28.26 3.22
CA GLY A 160 4.72 27.00 2.85
C GLY A 160 4.41 25.80 3.76
N GLN A 161 3.57 25.97 4.78
CA GLN A 161 3.18 24.91 5.71
C GLN A 161 1.75 24.42 5.44
N ALA A 162 1.54 23.11 5.54
CA ALA A 162 0.20 22.52 5.46
C ALA A 162 -0.54 22.74 6.79
N PRO A 163 -1.86 23.03 6.76
CA PRO A 163 -2.62 23.24 7.98
C PRO A 163 -2.77 21.92 8.75
N VAL A 164 -2.51 21.94 10.06
CA VAL A 164 -2.59 20.73 10.90
C VAL A 164 -3.74 20.82 11.91
N SER A 165 -4.53 21.88 11.84
CA SER A 165 -5.75 22.12 12.62
C SER A 165 -6.78 22.88 11.78
N ALA A 166 -8.03 22.91 12.24
CA ALA A 166 -9.07 23.72 11.61
C ALA A 166 -8.74 25.23 11.64
N GLU A 167 -8.09 25.71 12.71
CA GLU A 167 -7.63 27.10 12.82
C GLU A 167 -6.59 27.42 11.74
N ASP A 168 -5.59 26.55 11.55
CA ASP A 168 -4.60 26.72 10.50
C ASP A 168 -5.26 26.75 9.11
N LEU A 169 -6.24 25.86 8.87
CA LEU A 169 -6.97 25.80 7.60
C LEU A 169 -7.72 27.10 7.32
N LEU A 170 -8.37 27.67 8.34
CA LEU A 170 -9.09 28.94 8.22
C LEU A 170 -8.14 30.13 8.00
N ALA A 171 -6.88 30.02 8.42
CA ALA A 171 -5.84 31.01 8.15
C ALA A 171 -5.19 30.83 6.76
N CYS A 172 -5.35 29.68 6.11
CA CYS A 172 -4.83 29.45 4.76
C CYS A 172 -5.61 30.24 3.69
N PRO A 173 -4.95 30.63 2.58
CA PRO A 173 -5.62 31.15 1.40
C PRO A 173 -6.44 30.04 0.74
N THR A 174 -7.73 29.96 1.09
CA THR A 174 -8.67 28.98 0.58
C THR A 174 -9.87 29.67 -0.07
N PRO A 175 -10.60 28.97 -0.97
CA PRO A 175 -11.86 29.49 -1.47
C PRO A 175 -12.89 29.53 -0.34
N GLN A 176 -14.03 30.21 -0.55
CA GLN A 176 -15.06 30.30 0.49
C GLN A 176 -15.58 28.91 0.89
N LEU A 177 -15.28 28.51 2.12
CA LEU A 177 -15.75 27.26 2.71
C LEU A 177 -17.16 27.45 3.27
N SER A 178 -18.01 26.43 3.11
CA SER A 178 -19.33 26.40 3.73
C SER A 178 -19.28 25.76 5.13
N LEU A 179 -18.41 24.78 5.29
CA LEU A 179 -18.30 23.92 6.45
C LEU A 179 -16.83 23.55 6.67
N VAL A 180 -16.39 23.51 7.93
CA VAL A 180 -15.11 22.93 8.34
C VAL A 180 -15.38 21.94 9.46
N LEU A 181 -14.89 20.72 9.29
CA LEU A 181 -14.96 19.67 10.31
C LEU A 181 -13.68 19.72 11.11
N ASP A 182 -13.76 19.94 12.42
CA ASP A 182 -12.62 20.08 13.32
C ASP A 182 -12.48 18.83 14.19
N ASP A 183 -11.38 18.10 14.02
CA ASP A 183 -10.99 16.97 14.89
C ASP A 183 -9.75 17.31 15.74
N GLY A 184 -9.44 18.59 15.89
CA GLY A 184 -8.23 19.07 16.54
C GLY A 184 -6.98 18.91 15.67
N ARG A 185 -5.83 18.74 16.34
CA ARG A 185 -4.53 18.62 15.67
C ARG A 185 -4.39 17.25 15.01
N THR A 186 -3.97 17.22 13.74
CA THR A 186 -3.80 15.96 12.99
C THR A 186 -2.74 15.05 13.63
N ARG A 187 -2.94 13.73 13.48
CA ARG A 187 -2.12 12.69 14.10
C ARG A 187 -0.63 12.83 13.79
N TYR A 188 -0.28 13.02 12.52
CA TYR A 188 1.11 13.12 12.09
C TYR A 188 1.64 14.55 12.09
N ALA A 189 0.76 15.55 11.99
CA ALA A 189 1.11 16.97 11.91
C ALA A 189 2.24 17.28 10.90
N GLN A 190 2.29 16.52 9.81
CA GLN A 190 3.27 16.61 8.74
C GLN A 190 2.59 16.17 7.45
N ALA A 191 2.89 16.85 6.35
CA ALA A 191 2.27 16.58 5.06
C ALA A 191 2.50 15.14 4.56
N ALA A 192 1.56 14.65 3.76
CA ALA A 192 1.68 13.36 3.08
C ALA A 192 2.89 13.34 2.12
N THR A 193 3.56 12.20 2.05
CA THR A 193 4.67 11.97 1.11
C THR A 193 4.10 11.74 -0.29
N ALA A 194 4.52 12.53 -1.28
CA ALA A 194 4.10 12.34 -2.66
C ALA A 194 5.15 11.51 -3.43
N VAL A 195 4.67 10.49 -4.14
CA VAL A 195 5.49 9.50 -4.83
C VAL A 195 5.04 9.40 -6.28
N ALA A 196 5.96 9.64 -7.21
CA ALA A 196 5.76 9.30 -8.61
C ALA A 196 5.97 7.80 -8.79
N ILE A 197 5.01 7.14 -9.43
CA ILE A 197 5.01 5.72 -9.73
C ILE A 197 5.22 5.57 -11.23
N GLU A 198 6.31 4.89 -11.57
CA GLU A 198 6.69 4.58 -12.95
C GLU A 198 6.48 3.09 -13.22
N ALA A 199 6.85 2.61 -14.41
CA ALA A 199 6.65 1.23 -14.81
C ALA A 199 7.28 0.21 -13.83
N ASN A 200 8.51 0.47 -13.36
CA ASN A 200 9.25 -0.46 -12.50
C ASN A 200 9.92 0.22 -11.28
N SER A 201 9.60 1.49 -11.03
CA SER A 201 10.27 2.31 -10.03
C SER A 201 9.29 3.23 -9.32
N VAL A 202 9.69 3.68 -8.15
CA VAL A 202 9.04 4.75 -7.41
C VAL A 202 10.06 5.83 -7.08
N ARG A 203 9.65 7.08 -7.17
CA ARG A 203 10.48 8.24 -6.80
C ARG A 203 9.68 9.14 -5.86
N VAL A 204 10.26 9.48 -4.71
CA VAL A 204 9.67 10.51 -3.85
C VAL A 204 9.84 11.86 -4.54
N VAL A 205 8.72 12.49 -4.92
CA VAL A 205 8.75 13.83 -5.53
C VAL A 205 8.63 14.93 -4.49
N ARG A 206 7.94 14.63 -3.38
CA ARG A 206 7.80 15.55 -2.26
C ARG A 206 7.93 14.79 -0.95
N PRO A 207 8.99 15.07 -0.16
CA PRO A 207 9.14 14.49 1.17
C PRO A 207 7.96 14.83 2.07
N GLY A 208 7.61 13.89 2.94
CA GLY A 208 6.53 14.01 3.92
C GLY A 208 6.81 13.09 5.10
N ILE A 209 5.76 12.67 5.79
CA ILE A 209 5.87 11.81 6.98
C ILE A 209 6.46 10.42 6.70
N VAL A 210 6.31 9.88 5.48
CA VAL A 210 6.90 8.60 5.09
C VAL A 210 8.26 8.83 4.43
N SER A 211 9.32 8.27 5.02
CA SER A 211 10.69 8.39 4.51
C SER A 211 10.89 7.65 3.18
N GLU A 212 11.85 8.09 2.38
CA GLU A 212 12.20 7.43 1.11
C GLU A 212 12.62 5.96 1.30
N GLU A 213 13.35 5.65 2.37
CA GLU A 213 13.70 4.29 2.74
C GLU A 213 12.45 3.43 3.00
N THR A 214 11.48 3.99 3.71
CA THR A 214 10.20 3.31 3.97
C THR A 214 9.42 3.11 2.66
N ILE A 215 9.38 4.11 1.78
CA ILE A 215 8.75 3.98 0.45
C ILE A 215 9.42 2.88 -0.36
N ARG A 216 10.76 2.82 -0.37
CA ARG A 216 11.51 1.76 -1.05
C ARG A 216 11.10 0.39 -0.54
N ARG A 217 11.15 0.18 0.78
CA ARG A 217 10.73 -1.09 1.41
C ARG A 217 9.28 -1.46 1.10
N LEU A 218 8.36 -0.50 1.17
CA LEU A 218 6.94 -0.71 0.85
C LEU A 218 6.67 -0.91 -0.64
N SER A 219 7.62 -0.58 -1.52
CA SER A 219 7.54 -0.83 -2.96
C SER A 219 8.18 -2.17 -3.39
N SER A 220 9.04 -2.75 -2.54
CA SER A 220 9.73 -4.02 -2.79
C SER A 220 8.77 -5.19 -3.04
N LEU A 221 9.17 -6.15 -3.87
CA LEU A 221 8.47 -7.43 -3.99
C LEU A 221 8.65 -8.21 -2.69
N MET A 222 7.56 -8.63 -2.05
CA MET A 222 7.60 -9.46 -0.85
C MET A 222 7.12 -10.89 -1.14
N VAL A 223 7.99 -11.86 -0.93
CA VAL A 223 7.67 -13.30 -1.03
C VAL A 223 7.64 -13.90 0.37
N LEU A 224 6.49 -14.48 0.74
CA LEU A 224 6.26 -15.09 2.05
C LEU A 224 6.11 -16.61 1.93
N PHE A 225 6.97 -17.36 2.62
CA PHE A 225 6.89 -18.82 2.71
C PHE A 225 6.11 -19.24 3.96
N VAL A 226 5.12 -20.12 3.81
CA VAL A 226 4.26 -20.55 4.92
C VAL A 226 4.26 -22.06 5.11
N CYS A 227 4.55 -22.49 6.34
CA CYS A 227 4.40 -23.87 6.78
C CYS A 227 3.61 -23.96 8.11
N THR A 228 3.74 -25.05 8.86
CA THR A 228 3.07 -25.23 10.16
C THR A 228 3.73 -24.39 11.25
N GLY A 229 4.95 -24.76 11.65
CA GLY A 229 5.62 -24.19 12.84
C GLY A 229 6.70 -23.14 12.57
N ASN A 230 7.01 -22.85 11.29
CA ASN A 230 8.11 -21.96 10.89
C ASN A 230 9.48 -22.33 11.50
N THR A 231 9.77 -23.63 11.60
CA THR A 231 11.04 -24.16 12.13
C THR A 231 11.79 -25.05 11.13
N CYS A 232 11.11 -25.65 10.15
CA CYS A 232 11.73 -26.54 9.16
C CYS A 232 11.57 -26.03 7.73
N ARG A 233 10.43 -26.30 7.10
CA ARG A 233 10.21 -26.12 5.64
C ARG A 233 10.26 -24.66 5.17
N SER A 234 9.50 -23.75 5.79
CA SER A 234 9.47 -22.36 5.34
C SER A 234 10.77 -21.57 5.60
N PRO A 235 11.53 -21.79 6.69
CA PRO A 235 12.86 -21.22 6.83
C PRO A 235 13.84 -21.74 5.76
N MET A 236 13.85 -23.06 5.49
CA MET A 236 14.69 -23.62 4.42
C MET A 236 14.34 -23.04 3.04
N ALA A 237 13.06 -22.79 2.77
CA ALA A 237 12.63 -22.15 1.53
C ALA A 237 13.07 -20.69 1.43
N GLU A 238 12.91 -19.92 2.51
CA GLU A 238 13.37 -18.53 2.59
C GLU A 238 14.88 -18.42 2.33
N ALA A 239 15.69 -19.22 3.03
CA ALA A 239 17.14 -19.13 2.93
C ALA A 239 17.65 -19.52 1.53
N GLN A 240 17.13 -20.61 0.96
CA GLN A 240 17.50 -21.02 -0.40
C GLN A 240 17.03 -20.01 -1.46
N PHE A 241 15.81 -19.48 -1.33
CA PHE A 241 15.30 -18.50 -2.28
C PHE A 241 16.10 -17.20 -2.23
N ARG A 242 16.58 -16.79 -1.05
CA ARG A 242 17.47 -15.63 -0.91
C ARG A 242 18.77 -15.80 -1.69
N LEU A 243 19.40 -16.98 -1.63
CA LEU A 243 20.59 -17.27 -2.44
C LEU A 243 20.30 -17.21 -3.94
N MET A 244 19.19 -17.80 -4.39
CA MET A 244 18.81 -17.80 -5.81
C MET A 244 18.51 -16.40 -6.34
N VAL A 245 17.83 -15.56 -5.54
CA VAL A 245 17.56 -14.17 -5.92
C VAL A 245 18.85 -13.34 -5.93
N ALA A 246 19.74 -13.54 -4.96
CA ALA A 246 21.04 -12.87 -4.90
C ALA A 246 21.90 -13.17 -6.13
N ASP A 247 22.00 -14.45 -6.51
CA ASP A 247 22.69 -14.90 -7.73
C ASP A 247 22.11 -14.22 -8.98
N ARG A 248 20.78 -14.23 -9.11
CA ARG A 248 20.08 -13.60 -10.24
C ARG A 248 20.31 -12.08 -10.32
N LEU A 249 20.39 -11.40 -9.18
CA LEU A 249 20.62 -9.95 -9.10
C LEU A 249 22.12 -9.57 -9.17
N GLY A 250 23.02 -10.56 -9.15
CA GLY A 250 24.46 -10.34 -9.08
C GLY A 250 24.86 -9.59 -7.80
N CYS A 251 24.22 -9.90 -6.66
CA CYS A 251 24.50 -9.25 -5.37
C CYS A 251 24.71 -10.27 -4.26
N ARG A 252 25.12 -9.79 -3.08
CA ARG A 252 25.23 -10.64 -1.90
C ARG A 252 23.84 -10.91 -1.30
N PRO A 253 23.64 -12.04 -0.59
CA PRO A 253 22.35 -12.36 0.04
C PRO A 253 21.81 -11.29 1.00
N ASP A 254 22.69 -10.55 1.69
CA ASP A 254 22.36 -9.44 2.58
C ASP A 254 21.94 -8.16 1.84
N GLU A 255 22.17 -8.07 0.53
CA GLU A 255 21.79 -6.93 -0.30
C GLU A 255 20.45 -7.13 -1.03
N VAL A 256 19.85 -8.32 -0.97
CA VAL A 256 18.61 -8.66 -1.70
C VAL A 256 17.46 -7.70 -1.37
N GLU A 257 17.32 -7.31 -0.09
CA GLU A 257 16.28 -6.38 0.35
C GLU A 257 16.50 -4.96 -0.20
N SER A 258 17.75 -4.47 -0.18
CA SER A 258 18.08 -3.14 -0.72
C SER A 258 17.93 -3.08 -2.25
N ARG A 259 18.01 -4.23 -2.92
CA ARG A 259 17.70 -4.43 -4.34
C ARG A 259 16.21 -4.64 -4.63
N GLY A 260 15.33 -4.48 -3.65
CA GLY A 260 13.89 -4.40 -3.86
C GLY A 260 13.14 -5.73 -3.73
N VAL A 261 13.73 -6.75 -3.09
CA VAL A 261 13.07 -8.04 -2.82
C VAL A 261 13.15 -8.38 -1.33
N VAL A 262 12.00 -8.46 -0.67
CA VAL A 262 11.85 -8.90 0.71
C VAL A 262 11.46 -10.37 0.71
N ILE A 263 12.22 -11.21 1.41
CA ILE A 263 11.95 -12.64 1.52
C ILE A 263 11.77 -12.98 2.99
N ALA A 264 10.62 -13.55 3.32
CA ALA A 264 10.25 -13.87 4.69
C ALA A 264 9.59 -15.26 4.78
N SER A 265 9.56 -15.82 5.98
CA SER A 265 8.82 -17.03 6.29
C SER A 265 7.99 -16.90 7.56
N ALA A 266 6.90 -17.65 7.63
CA ALA A 266 6.00 -17.70 8.78
C ALA A 266 5.34 -19.08 8.92
N GLY A 267 4.59 -19.27 10.01
CA GLY A 267 3.92 -20.53 10.34
C GLY A 267 2.48 -20.32 10.80
N LEU A 268 1.55 -21.15 10.33
CA LEU A 268 0.13 -21.09 10.72
C LEU A 268 -0.13 -21.45 12.20
N SER A 269 0.81 -22.15 12.84
CA SER A 269 0.73 -22.58 14.23
C SER A 269 2.04 -22.32 14.99
N ALA A 270 2.81 -21.32 14.55
CA ALA A 270 4.06 -20.93 15.19
C ALA A 270 3.81 -20.06 16.43
N TRP A 271 4.65 -20.26 17.45
CA TRP A 271 4.71 -19.44 18.66
C TRP A 271 6.06 -18.73 18.56
N GLY A 272 6.06 -17.41 18.34
CA GLY A 272 7.26 -16.69 17.86
C GLY A 272 8.54 -16.86 18.70
N GLY A 273 9.71 -16.63 18.10
CA GLY A 273 11.02 -16.63 18.77
C GLY A 273 11.74 -17.98 18.84
N GLY A 274 11.14 -19.08 18.38
CA GLY A 274 11.81 -20.37 18.24
C GLY A 274 12.90 -20.36 17.16
N LYS A 275 13.94 -21.19 17.31
CA LYS A 275 14.98 -21.36 16.29
C LYS A 275 14.56 -22.35 15.20
N ALA A 276 15.25 -22.32 14.06
CA ALA A 276 15.15 -23.38 13.07
C ALA A 276 15.53 -24.73 13.71
N SER A 277 14.92 -25.83 13.25
CA SER A 277 15.23 -27.14 13.81
C SER A 277 16.69 -27.52 13.52
N PRO A 278 17.34 -28.35 14.37
CA PRO A 278 18.72 -28.75 14.14
C PRO A 278 18.96 -29.36 12.75
N GLY A 279 18.03 -30.21 12.28
CA GLY A 279 18.12 -30.81 10.94
C GLY A 279 17.96 -29.78 9.81
N ALA A 280 17.20 -28.70 10.01
CA ALA A 280 17.09 -27.63 9.03
C ALA A 280 18.36 -26.75 9.00
N LEU A 281 18.94 -26.45 10.17
CA LEU A 281 20.21 -25.74 10.28
C LEU A 281 21.33 -26.52 9.56
N GLU A 282 21.45 -27.82 9.84
CA GLU A 282 22.48 -28.67 9.25
C GLU A 282 22.28 -28.84 7.73
N ALA A 283 21.05 -29.11 7.26
CA ALA A 283 20.78 -29.23 5.84
C ALA A 283 21.00 -27.93 5.06
N MET A 284 20.75 -26.76 5.65
CA MET A 284 21.01 -25.47 4.99
C MET A 284 22.49 -25.10 4.96
N ALA A 285 23.23 -25.40 6.02
CA ALA A 285 24.68 -25.19 6.06
C ALA A 285 25.41 -25.95 4.94
N GLU A 286 24.97 -27.18 4.62
CA GLU A 286 25.52 -27.99 3.53
C GLU A 286 25.37 -27.37 2.14
N VAL A 287 24.36 -26.52 1.93
CA VAL A 287 24.09 -25.84 0.66
C VAL A 287 24.48 -24.36 0.68
N GLY A 288 25.24 -23.93 1.69
CA GLY A 288 25.74 -22.56 1.82
C GLY A 288 24.67 -21.54 2.25
N ALA A 289 23.53 -21.98 2.78
CA ALA A 289 22.47 -21.13 3.29
C ALA A 289 22.56 -20.98 4.81
N ASP A 290 22.49 -19.75 5.32
CA ASP A 290 22.53 -19.47 6.75
C ASP A 290 21.10 -19.35 7.34
N LEU A 291 20.84 -20.12 8.39
CA LEU A 291 19.62 -20.08 9.20
C LEU A 291 19.89 -19.78 10.68
N SER A 292 21.14 -19.47 11.06
CA SER A 292 21.52 -19.23 12.46
C SER A 292 20.78 -18.04 13.09
N GLY A 293 20.50 -17.01 12.29
CA GLY A 293 19.70 -15.84 12.69
C GLY A 293 18.19 -16.04 12.60
N HIS A 294 17.69 -17.20 12.16
CA HIS A 294 16.26 -17.44 11.99
C HIS A 294 15.51 -17.42 13.32
N GLU A 295 14.36 -16.76 13.32
CA GLU A 295 13.39 -16.78 14.41
C GLU A 295 12.01 -17.08 13.85
N SER A 296 11.37 -18.11 14.40
CA SER A 296 10.03 -18.51 14.00
C SER A 296 9.05 -17.37 14.29
N GLN A 297 8.05 -17.17 13.43
CA GLN A 297 6.98 -16.21 13.65
C GLN A 297 5.64 -16.75 13.15
N PRO A 298 4.52 -16.36 13.80
CA PRO A 298 3.19 -16.69 13.32
C PRO A 298 2.89 -15.96 12.02
N VAL A 299 2.04 -16.57 11.17
CA VAL A 299 1.38 -15.82 10.10
C VAL A 299 0.49 -14.76 10.75
N THR A 300 0.64 -13.51 10.34
CA THR A 300 -0.18 -12.39 10.82
C THR A 300 -0.88 -11.70 9.65
N GLU A 301 -1.97 -11.00 9.95
CA GLU A 301 -2.68 -10.18 8.96
C GLU A 301 -1.73 -9.16 8.31
N ASN A 302 -0.81 -8.56 9.07
CA ASN A 302 0.16 -7.64 8.51
C ASN A 302 1.11 -8.31 7.50
N LEU A 303 1.67 -9.49 7.82
CA LEU A 303 2.51 -10.24 6.88
C LEU A 303 1.75 -10.58 5.61
N VAL A 304 0.49 -11.03 5.73
CA VAL A 304 -0.36 -11.39 4.59
C VAL A 304 -0.71 -10.17 3.76
N ARG A 305 -1.02 -9.02 4.37
CA ARG A 305 -1.30 -7.77 3.67
C ARG A 305 -0.09 -7.27 2.88
N GLN A 306 1.11 -7.38 3.47
CA GLN A 306 2.35 -6.94 2.85
C GLN A 306 2.78 -7.89 1.72
N ALA A 307 2.70 -9.20 1.91
CA ALA A 307 3.19 -10.19 0.94
C ALA A 307 2.53 -10.05 -0.46
N ASP A 308 3.31 -10.09 -1.52
CA ASP A 308 2.78 -10.11 -2.89
C ASP A 308 2.54 -11.53 -3.38
N VAL A 309 3.37 -12.44 -2.90
CA VAL A 309 3.31 -13.85 -3.22
C VAL A 309 3.43 -14.63 -1.92
N ILE A 310 2.48 -15.50 -1.67
CA ILE A 310 2.45 -16.39 -0.51
C ILE A 310 2.59 -17.82 -1.01
N LEU A 311 3.71 -18.46 -0.70
CA LEU A 311 4.05 -19.82 -1.13
C LEU A 311 3.93 -20.77 0.05
N THR A 312 2.95 -21.67 -0.05
CA THR A 312 2.60 -22.62 1.01
C THR A 312 3.21 -24.00 0.75
N MET A 313 3.64 -24.69 1.81
CA MET A 313 4.34 -25.98 1.63
C MET A 313 3.41 -27.13 1.24
N THR A 314 2.11 -27.03 1.53
CA THR A 314 1.13 -28.10 1.27
C THR A 314 -0.25 -27.53 0.91
N ALA A 315 -1.13 -28.36 0.36
CA ALA A 315 -2.52 -28.00 0.10
C ALA A 315 -3.26 -27.60 1.40
N SER A 316 -2.99 -28.29 2.50
CA SER A 316 -3.56 -27.96 3.82
C SER A 316 -3.08 -26.61 4.35
N HIS A 317 -1.80 -26.24 4.13
CA HIS A 317 -1.33 -24.90 4.47
C HIS A 317 -2.03 -23.83 3.63
N ARG A 318 -2.22 -24.07 2.33
CA ARG A 318 -3.00 -23.16 1.47
C ARG A 318 -4.41 -22.98 1.98
N ALA A 319 -5.10 -24.07 2.30
CA ALA A 319 -6.45 -24.02 2.86
C ALA A 319 -6.48 -23.25 4.19
N GLY A 320 -5.49 -23.47 5.07
CA GLY A 320 -5.38 -22.76 6.33
C GLY A 320 -5.17 -21.25 6.18
N VAL A 321 -4.29 -20.81 5.27
CA VAL A 321 -4.10 -19.39 4.96
C VAL A 321 -5.40 -18.78 4.43
N LEU A 322 -6.08 -19.43 3.48
CA LEU A 322 -7.30 -18.88 2.86
C LEU A 322 -8.52 -18.90 3.79
N ALA A 323 -8.56 -19.83 4.75
CA ALA A 323 -9.59 -19.85 5.77
C ALA A 323 -9.44 -18.68 6.76
N GLN A 324 -8.20 -18.28 7.08
CA GLN A 324 -7.92 -17.17 7.99
C GLN A 324 -7.89 -15.80 7.26
N PHE A 325 -7.43 -15.78 6.01
CA PHE A 325 -7.21 -14.56 5.20
C PHE A 325 -7.77 -14.73 3.78
N PRO A 326 -9.10 -14.70 3.59
CA PRO A 326 -9.74 -14.91 2.29
C PRO A 326 -9.29 -13.91 1.21
N GLU A 327 -8.99 -12.68 1.60
CA GLU A 327 -8.51 -11.59 0.75
C GLU A 327 -7.13 -11.86 0.12
N ALA A 328 -6.40 -12.84 0.64
CA ALA A 328 -5.13 -13.28 0.06
C ALA A 328 -5.29 -14.21 -1.15
N GLY A 329 -6.52 -14.60 -1.51
CA GLY A 329 -6.85 -15.58 -2.55
C GLY A 329 -5.99 -15.50 -3.83
N GLY A 330 -5.89 -14.31 -4.42
CA GLY A 330 -5.13 -14.09 -5.67
C GLY A 330 -3.59 -14.15 -5.52
N ARG A 331 -3.07 -14.22 -4.29
CA ARG A 331 -1.64 -14.18 -3.96
C ARG A 331 -1.13 -15.48 -3.35
N VAL A 332 -2.02 -16.40 -2.98
CA VAL A 332 -1.66 -17.67 -2.30
C VAL A 332 -1.62 -18.84 -3.27
N SER A 333 -0.45 -19.46 -3.41
CA SER A 333 -0.25 -20.70 -4.14
C SER A 333 0.63 -21.68 -3.36
N MET A 334 0.67 -22.94 -3.80
CA MET A 334 1.61 -23.92 -3.24
C MET A 334 3.01 -23.67 -3.78
N LEU A 335 4.05 -23.96 -3.01
CA LEU A 335 5.43 -23.87 -3.47
C LEU A 335 5.61 -24.72 -4.74
N SER A 336 5.14 -25.97 -4.70
CA SER A 336 5.07 -26.86 -5.85
C SER A 336 4.11 -26.32 -6.93
N PRO A 337 4.59 -26.10 -8.17
CA PRO A 337 3.73 -25.75 -9.32
C PRO A 337 2.69 -26.85 -9.61
N ASP A 338 3.09 -28.12 -9.48
CA ASP A 338 2.24 -29.29 -9.73
C ASP A 338 1.34 -29.66 -8.53
N ARG A 339 1.25 -28.76 -7.54
CA ARG A 339 0.41 -28.91 -6.34
C ARG A 339 0.74 -30.16 -5.52
N GLN A 340 2.00 -30.59 -5.56
CA GLN A 340 2.51 -31.66 -4.69
C GLN A 340 2.87 -31.09 -3.31
N ASP A 341 2.56 -31.84 -2.27
CA ASP A 341 2.93 -31.48 -0.91
C ASP A 341 4.43 -31.66 -0.68
N VAL A 342 5.04 -30.68 -0.03
CA VAL A 342 6.43 -30.77 0.41
C VAL A 342 6.51 -31.68 1.63
N LEU A 343 7.40 -32.67 1.56
CA LEU A 343 7.69 -33.62 2.62
C LEU A 343 7.90 -32.89 3.97
N ASP A 344 7.31 -33.41 5.05
CA ASP A 344 7.52 -32.89 6.39
C ASP A 344 8.68 -33.60 7.09
N PRO A 345 9.82 -32.93 7.36
CA PRO A 345 10.97 -33.55 7.98
C PRO A 345 10.97 -33.46 9.52
N ILE A 346 9.93 -32.90 10.13
CA ILE A 346 9.92 -32.65 11.59
C ILE A 346 10.18 -33.93 12.39
N GLY A 347 11.14 -33.86 13.33
CA GLY A 347 11.54 -35.01 14.16
C GLY A 347 12.26 -36.15 13.41
N ALA A 348 12.45 -36.06 12.09
CA ALA A 348 13.09 -37.11 11.31
C ALA A 348 14.64 -37.00 11.30
N PRO A 349 15.36 -38.05 10.88
CA PRO A 349 16.80 -38.00 10.67
C PRO A 349 17.21 -37.01 9.56
N LEU A 350 18.45 -36.51 9.62
CA LEU A 350 19.03 -35.56 8.66
C LEU A 350 18.83 -35.92 7.17
N PRO A 351 18.94 -37.18 6.70
CA PRO A 351 18.64 -37.53 5.32
C PRO A 351 17.23 -37.13 4.85
N THR A 352 16.25 -37.09 5.76
CA THR A 352 14.89 -36.63 5.45
C THR A 352 14.83 -35.11 5.31
N TYR A 353 15.60 -34.36 6.11
CA TYR A 353 15.77 -32.92 5.93
C TYR A 353 16.44 -32.58 4.60
N ARG A 354 17.51 -33.31 4.22
CA ARG A 354 18.17 -33.14 2.91
C ARG A 354 17.21 -33.36 1.74
N ARG A 355 16.44 -34.44 1.75
CA ARG A 355 15.41 -34.69 0.72
C ARG A 355 14.34 -33.59 0.67
N CYS A 356 13.90 -33.11 1.83
CA CYS A 356 12.96 -31.98 1.91
C CYS A 356 13.57 -30.70 1.31
N ALA A 357 14.82 -30.39 1.65
CA ALA A 357 15.56 -29.25 1.12
C ALA A 357 15.72 -29.34 -0.41
N GLU A 358 16.09 -30.51 -0.94
CA GLU A 358 16.19 -30.77 -2.38
C GLU A 358 14.84 -30.58 -3.10
N GLN A 359 13.75 -31.09 -2.52
CA GLN A 359 12.40 -30.90 -3.06
C GLN A 359 12.02 -29.41 -3.11
N ILE A 360 12.27 -28.68 -2.02
CA ILE A 360 12.07 -27.23 -1.94
C ILE A 360 12.87 -26.52 -3.04
N ARG A 361 14.16 -26.85 -3.17
CA ARG A 361 15.05 -26.28 -4.19
C ARG A 361 14.52 -26.46 -5.60
N GLY A 362 14.06 -27.67 -5.92
CA GLY A 362 13.48 -27.99 -7.23
C GLY A 362 12.25 -27.14 -7.54
N HIS A 363 11.34 -26.98 -6.57
CA HIS A 363 10.17 -26.11 -6.74
C HIS A 363 10.53 -24.62 -6.81
N LEU A 364 11.51 -24.16 -6.04
CA LEU A 364 11.99 -22.78 -6.10
C LEU A 364 12.60 -22.44 -7.46
N ALA A 365 13.34 -23.36 -8.07
CA ALA A 365 13.91 -23.18 -9.41
C ALA A 365 12.82 -22.93 -10.47
N THR A 366 11.66 -23.57 -10.37
CA THR A 366 10.53 -23.26 -11.26
C THR A 366 9.83 -21.94 -10.89
N ARG A 367 9.73 -21.64 -9.59
CA ARG A 367 9.06 -20.43 -9.10
C ARG A 367 9.83 -19.15 -9.43
N ILE A 368 11.16 -19.17 -9.37
CA ILE A 368 11.97 -17.98 -9.66
C ILE A 368 11.79 -17.52 -11.11
N ASP A 369 11.60 -18.44 -12.05
CA ASP A 369 11.30 -18.11 -13.44
C ASP A 369 9.92 -17.46 -13.59
N THR A 370 8.92 -17.95 -12.85
CA THR A 370 7.57 -17.34 -12.85
C THR A 370 7.58 -15.95 -12.19
N LEU A 371 8.47 -15.74 -11.22
CA LEU A 371 8.63 -14.47 -10.52
C LEU A 371 9.59 -13.51 -11.22
N ALA A 372 10.25 -13.94 -12.30
CA ALA A 372 11.31 -13.21 -12.97
C ALA A 372 10.88 -11.81 -13.42
N ASP A 373 9.65 -11.64 -13.90
CA ASP A 373 9.13 -10.35 -14.34
C ASP A 373 8.76 -9.42 -13.18
N SER A 374 8.61 -9.98 -11.97
CA SER A 374 8.32 -9.22 -10.75
C SER A 374 9.58 -8.88 -9.94
N ILE A 375 10.68 -9.61 -10.17
CA ILE A 375 11.99 -9.33 -9.58
C ILE A 375 12.62 -8.17 -10.36
N PRO A 376 13.10 -7.10 -9.69
CA PRO A 376 13.80 -6.02 -10.36
C PRO A 376 14.96 -6.55 -11.21
N ARG A 377 15.18 -5.98 -12.40
CA ARG A 377 16.35 -6.31 -13.22
C ARG A 377 17.60 -5.62 -12.64
N SER A 378 18.75 -6.26 -12.82
CA SER A 378 20.05 -5.87 -12.27
C SER A 378 20.42 -4.42 -12.56
#